data_AF-A0A6A3BNY4-F1
#
_entry.id   AF-A0A6A3BNY4-F1
#
_cell.length_a   1.000
_cell.length_b   1.000
_cell.length_c   1.000
_cell.angle_alpha   90.00
_cell.angle_beta   90.00
_cell.angle_gamma   90.00
#
_symmetry.space_group_name_H-M   'P 1'
#
loop_
_entity.id
_entity.type
_entity.pdbx_description
1 polymer ?
#
loop_
_entity_poly.entity_id
_entity_poly.type
_entity_poly.pdbx_seq_one_letter_code
_entity_poly.pdbx_strand_id
1 'polypeptide(L)' 'MDEFFALAEVDQKRQFIEKYNFDPAKDKPLPGRYQWEKMDP' A
#
# COMPACT_ATOMS: atom_id res chain seq x y z
N MET A 1 11.48 9.57 -18.07
CA MET A 1 11.65 9.97 -16.65
C MET A 1 10.74 9.14 -15.76
N ASP A 2 9.49 8.90 -16.17
CA ASP A 2 8.50 8.12 -15.40
C ASP A 2 8.84 6.63 -15.25
N GLU A 3 9.47 6.00 -16.25
CA GLU A 3 9.85 4.58 -16.18
C GLU A 3 10.88 4.27 -15.07
N PHE A 4 11.73 5.24 -14.73
CA PHE A 4 12.73 5.09 -13.66
C PHE A 4 12.07 4.98 -12.29
N PHE A 5 10.99 5.75 -12.07
CA PHE A 5 10.24 5.73 -10.83
C PHE A 5 9.20 4.60 -10.80
N ALA A 6 8.72 4.12 -11.95
CA ALA A 6 7.75 3.03 -12.02
C ALA A 6 8.24 1.73 -11.37
N LEU A 7 9.51 1.37 -11.57
CA LEU A 7 10.09 0.17 -10.93
C LEU A 7 10.21 0.34 -9.42
N ALA A 8 10.74 1.48 -8.97
CA ALA A 8 10.89 1.78 -7.55
C ALA A 8 9.52 1.89 -6.83
N GLU A 9 8.52 2.44 -7.51
CA GLU A 9 7.14 2.56 -7.01
C GLU A 9 6.51 1.18 -6.80
N VAL A 10 6.69 0.24 -7.73
CA VAL A 10 6.16 -1.12 -7.60
C VAL A 10 6.75 -1.83 -6.39
N ASP A 11 8.07 -1.77 -6.20
CA ASP A 11 8.72 -2.41 -5.05
C ASP A 11 8.37 -1.72 -3.72
N GLN A 12 8.26 -0.39 -3.71
CA GLN A 12 7.87 0.35 -2.52
C GLN A 12 6.41 0.06 -2.12
N LYS A 13 5.52 -0.10 -3.11
CA LYS A 13 4.13 -0.48 -2.90
C LYS A 13 4.00 -1.91 -2.39
N ARG A 14 4.76 -2.86 -2.93
CA ARG A 14 4.80 -4.25 -2.44
C ARG A 14 5.23 -4.32 -0.98
N GLN A 15 6.36 -3.70 -0.66
CA GLN A 15 6.87 -3.64 0.72
C GLN A 15 5.86 -3.00 1.69
N PHE A 16 5.14 -1.96 1.24
CA PHE A 16 4.10 -1.35 2.05
C PHE A 16 2.93 -2.33 2.30
N ILE A 17 2.40 -2.96 1.24
CA ILE A 17 1.30 -3.93 1.33
C ILE A 17 1.69 -5.08 2.27
N GLU A 18 2.90 -5.63 2.14
CA GLU A 18 3.38 -6.73 2.97
C GLU A 18 3.54 -6.32 4.44
N LYS A 19 4.09 -5.12 4.69
CA LYS A 19 4.33 -4.63 6.05
C LYS A 19 3.04 -4.27 6.78
N TYR A 20 2.07 -3.70 6.07
CA TYR A 20 0.90 -3.05 6.67
C TYR A 20 -0.43 -3.73 6.37
N ASN A 21 -0.43 -4.79 5.54
CA ASN A 21 -1.63 -5.45 5.03
C ASN A 21 -2.68 -4.45 4.53
N PHE A 22 -2.25 -3.46 3.76
CA PHE A 22 -3.13 -2.43 3.19
C PHE A 22 -2.74 -2.16 1.75
N ASP A 23 -3.73 -2.12 0.84
CA ASP A 23 -3.53 -1.77 -0.56
C ASP A 23 -3.83 -0.27 -0.79
N PRO A 24 -2.79 0.58 -0.88
CA PRO A 24 -2.97 2.02 -1.07
C PRO A 24 -3.56 2.39 -2.44
N ALA A 25 -3.46 1.53 -3.45
CA ALA A 25 -4.05 1.83 -4.76
C ALA A 25 -5.55 1.55 -4.82
N LYS A 26 -6.05 0.67 -3.93
CA LYS A 26 -7.48 0.36 -3.83
C LYS A 26 -8.14 0.99 -2.60
N ASP A 27 -7.36 1.70 -1.78
CA ASP A 27 -7.76 2.28 -0.49
C ASP A 27 -8.48 1.26 0.39
N LYS A 28 -7.90 0.05 0.49
CA LYS A 28 -8.54 -1.08 1.18
C LYS A 28 -7.59 -1.82 2.10
N PRO A 29 -7.99 -2.09 3.36
CA PRO A 29 -7.27 -3.03 4.18
C PRO A 29 -7.42 -4.45 3.67
N LEU A 30 -6.32 -5.19 3.77
CA LEU A 30 -6.25 -6.62 3.54
C LEU A 30 -6.29 -7.35 4.89
N PRO A 31 -6.80 -8.58 4.92
CA PRO A 31 -6.73 -9.41 6.12
C PRO A 31 -5.27 -9.62 6.52
N GLY A 32 -4.94 -9.37 7.79
CA GLY A 32 -3.57 -9.44 8.26
C GLY A 32 -3.40 -8.99 9.71
N ARG A 33 -2.19 -8.53 10.03
CA ARG A 33 -1.79 -8.18 11.39
C ARG A 33 -2.47 -6.90 11.89
N TYR A 34 -2.72 -5.95 11.02
CA TYR A 34 -3.32 -4.65 11.35
C TYR A 34 -4.80 -4.60 10.95
N GLN A 35 -5.66 -4.07 11.82
CA GLN A 35 -7.00 -3.62 11.44
C GLN A 35 -6.93 -2.13 11.15
N TRP A 36 -7.37 -1.75 9.96
CA TRP A 36 -7.46 -0.35 9.56
C TRP A 36 -8.88 0.15 9.76
N GLU A 37 -9.00 1.31 10.39
CA GLU A 37 -10.25 2.04 10.55
C GLU A 37 -10.18 3.31 9.70
N LYS A 38 -11.22 3.57 8.91
CA LYS A 38 -11.33 4.81 8.14
C LYS A 38 -11.85 5.88 9.09
N MET A 39 -11.00 6.88 9.36
CA MET A 39 -11.42 8.06 10.09
C MET A 39 -12.07 9.05 9.12
N ASP A 40 -13.29 9.50 9.44
CA ASP A 40 -13.85 10.69 8.81
C ASP A 40 -13.11 11.93 9.33
N PRO A 41 -12.85 12.93 8.46
CA PRO A 41 -12.06 14.12 8.80
C PRO A 41 -12.68 15.02 9.88
#